data_AF-A0A5C8PDS3-F1
#
_entry.id   AF-A0A5C8PDS3-F1
#
_cell.length_a   1.000
_cell.length_b   1.000
_cell.length_c   1.000
_cell.angle_alpha   90.00
_cell.angle_beta   90.00
_cell.angle_gamma   90.00
#
_symmetry.space_group_name_H-M   'P 1'
#
loop_
_entity.id
_entity.type
_entity.pdbx_description
1 polymer ?
#
loop_
_entity_poly.entity_id
_entity_poly.type
_entity_poly.pdbx_seq_one_letter_code
_entity_poly.pdbx_strand_id
1 'polypeptide(L)'
;MLLLNHRNFKVVASAGVVNSGEAATLANDGLFQNKMKRILDMATEMVSAASWALLNFDSAWRVNPSGAATDTDVIVVAPALLKYFHIEIDAANESARRKQLSRIDRIRWVYQTINTGLSLRSCDIIIEHMSATTKARVALEQVKRDGASPIRRNFGFTDEFGHKQWQQAIGDIELNLNYVKGEPPDTVARTVVHEASHKFANTKDVLYKDGSFAKLPADQFDEARDLGIIGANDQREITLPGRTKKLRPMSGWEKNTNDVITDDRWLENADSYAWTARRIWKKKTGFRKDQAA
;
A
#
# COMPACT_ATOMS: atom_id res chain seq x y z
N MET A 1 3.36 -1.95 -27.97
CA MET A 1 2.21 -1.28 -28.64
C MET A 1 1.46 -0.43 -27.63
N LEU A 2 1.05 0.79 -27.98
CA LEU A 2 0.24 1.62 -27.07
C LEU A 2 -1.20 1.10 -27.00
N LEU A 3 -1.74 0.91 -25.79
CA LEU A 3 -3.11 0.46 -25.55
C LEU A 3 -4.04 1.61 -25.15
N LEU A 4 -3.55 2.54 -24.33
CA LEU A 4 -4.34 3.65 -23.78
C LEU A 4 -3.42 4.77 -23.28
N ASN A 5 -3.82 6.03 -23.52
CA ASN A 5 -3.33 7.18 -22.77
C ASN A 5 -4.42 7.62 -21.77
N HIS A 6 -4.07 7.76 -20.49
CA HIS A 6 -5.00 8.20 -19.45
C HIS A 6 -4.31 9.14 -18.47
N ARG A 7 -4.68 10.43 -18.48
CA ARG A 7 -4.05 11.47 -17.67
C ARG A 7 -2.53 11.47 -17.87
N ASN A 8 -1.76 11.13 -16.83
CA ASN A 8 -0.30 11.05 -16.86
C ASN A 8 0.21 9.63 -17.14
N PHE A 9 -0.67 8.65 -17.28
CA PHE A 9 -0.32 7.26 -17.54
C PHE A 9 -0.38 6.92 -19.02
N LYS A 10 0.57 6.08 -19.42
CA LYS A 10 0.56 5.41 -20.69
C LYS A 10 0.51 3.91 -20.44
N VAL A 11 -0.51 3.24 -20.96
CA VAL A 11 -0.66 1.78 -20.85
C VAL A 11 -0.18 1.16 -22.15
N VAL A 12 0.80 0.27 -22.09
CA VAL A 12 1.42 -0.36 -23.26
C VAL A 12 1.39 -1.88 -23.15
N ALA A 13 1.28 -2.58 -24.28
CA ALA A 13 1.52 -4.01 -24.37
C ALA A 13 3.01 -4.29 -24.54
N SER A 14 3.53 -5.23 -23.75
CA SER A 14 4.86 -5.85 -23.92
C SER A 14 4.99 -6.58 -25.24
N ALA A 15 6.23 -6.90 -25.64
CA ALA A 15 6.50 -7.64 -26.87
C ALA A 15 5.78 -8.99 -26.94
N GLY A 16 5.70 -9.72 -25.82
CA GLY A 16 4.98 -11.00 -25.77
C GLY A 16 3.49 -10.89 -26.10
N VAL A 17 2.83 -9.84 -25.60
CA VAL A 17 1.40 -9.57 -25.87
C VAL A 17 1.19 -9.03 -27.29
N VAL A 18 2.17 -8.35 -27.85
CA VAL A 18 2.14 -7.93 -29.27
C VAL A 18 2.27 -9.12 -30.20
N ASN A 19 3.23 -10.00 -29.95
CA ASN A 19 3.52 -11.16 -30.79
C ASN A 19 2.38 -12.20 -30.77
N SER A 20 1.58 -12.26 -29.70
CA SER A 20 0.38 -13.11 -29.64
C SER A 20 -0.82 -12.55 -30.41
N GLY A 21 -0.74 -11.32 -30.93
CA GLY A 21 -1.84 -10.62 -31.59
C GLY A 21 -2.87 -10.01 -30.64
N GLU A 22 -2.82 -10.30 -29.34
CA GLU A 22 -3.78 -9.80 -28.36
C GLU A 22 -3.69 -8.29 -28.15
N ALA A 23 -2.51 -7.68 -28.38
CA ALA A 23 -2.33 -6.23 -28.22
C ALA A 23 -3.29 -5.40 -29.09
N ALA A 24 -3.55 -5.82 -30.33
CA ALA A 24 -4.49 -5.15 -31.22
C ALA A 24 -5.93 -5.30 -30.74
N THR A 25 -6.29 -6.48 -30.23
CA THR A 25 -7.61 -6.71 -29.63
C THR A 25 -7.81 -5.84 -28.40
N LEU A 26 -6.84 -5.81 -27.48
CA LEU A 26 -6.90 -4.99 -26.26
C LEU A 26 -6.96 -3.50 -26.55
N ALA A 27 -6.24 -3.02 -27.57
CA ALA A 27 -6.27 -1.62 -27.97
C ALA A 27 -7.63 -1.19 -28.53
N ASN A 28 -8.45 -2.11 -29.02
CA ASN A 28 -9.81 -1.83 -29.50
C ASN A 28 -10.91 -2.23 -28.51
N ASP A 29 -10.56 -2.90 -27.40
CA ASP A 29 -11.49 -3.34 -26.37
C ASP A 29 -11.85 -2.19 -25.42
N GLY A 30 -13.00 -1.56 -25.68
CA GLY A 30 -13.52 -0.47 -24.84
C GLY A 30 -13.76 -0.87 -23.37
N LEU A 31 -14.11 -2.13 -23.09
CA LEU A 31 -14.30 -2.60 -21.72
C LEU A 31 -12.95 -2.69 -20.99
N PHE A 32 -11.93 -3.25 -21.65
CA PHE A 32 -10.57 -3.29 -21.11
C PHE A 32 -10.04 -1.88 -20.85
N GLN A 33 -10.18 -0.95 -21.81
CA GLN A 33 -9.74 0.42 -21.65
C GLN A 33 -10.44 1.12 -20.47
N ASN A 34 -11.76 0.99 -20.36
CA ASN A 34 -12.52 1.58 -19.25
C ASN A 34 -12.12 0.97 -17.90
N LYS A 35 -11.89 -0.34 -17.85
CA LYS A 35 -11.37 -1.02 -16.67
C LYS A 35 -10.01 -0.46 -16.26
N MET A 36 -9.11 -0.27 -17.22
CA MET A 36 -7.79 0.30 -16.96
C MET A 36 -7.86 1.75 -16.46
N LYS A 37 -8.68 2.61 -17.08
CA LYS A 37 -8.92 3.97 -16.57
C LYS A 37 -9.37 3.96 -15.11
N ARG A 38 -10.36 3.11 -14.78
CA ARG A 38 -10.89 2.95 -13.42
C ARG A 38 -9.82 2.46 -12.44
N ILE A 39 -8.98 1.50 -12.83
CA ILE A 39 -7.85 1.02 -12.01
C ILE A 39 -6.89 2.17 -11.67
N LEU A 40 -6.53 2.99 -12.66
CA LEU A 40 -5.55 4.07 -12.49
C LEU A 40 -6.11 5.25 -11.69
N ASP A 41 -7.38 5.59 -11.90
CA ASP A 41 -8.10 6.56 -11.09
C ASP A 41 -8.17 6.10 -9.63
N MET A 42 -8.59 4.86 -9.39
CA MET A 42 -8.63 4.27 -8.05
C MET A 42 -7.26 4.25 -7.36
N ALA A 43 -6.19 3.90 -8.07
CA ALA A 43 -4.85 3.88 -7.48
C ALA A 43 -4.42 5.28 -7.02
N THR A 44 -4.67 6.30 -7.84
CA THR A 44 -4.37 7.71 -7.53
C THR A 44 -5.22 8.21 -6.36
N GLU A 45 -6.52 7.91 -6.37
CA GLU A 45 -7.45 8.26 -5.30
C GLU A 45 -7.09 7.57 -3.98
N MET A 46 -6.68 6.30 -4.00
CA MET A 46 -6.27 5.57 -2.80
C MET A 46 -5.11 6.26 -2.10
N VAL A 47 -4.07 6.62 -2.86
CA VAL A 47 -2.87 7.29 -2.32
C VAL A 47 -3.22 8.70 -1.84
N SER A 48 -4.00 9.45 -2.61
CA SER A 48 -4.41 10.81 -2.25
C SER A 48 -5.28 10.84 -0.99
N ALA A 49 -6.29 9.96 -0.91
CA ALA A 49 -7.17 9.85 0.26
C ALA A 49 -6.39 9.48 1.52
N ALA A 50 -5.41 8.57 1.42
CA ALA A 50 -4.54 8.22 2.54
C ALA A 50 -3.70 9.42 3.00
N SER A 51 -3.07 10.14 2.07
CA SER A 51 -2.23 11.30 2.38
C SER A 51 -3.04 12.41 3.10
N TRP A 52 -4.23 12.72 2.59
CA TRP A 52 -5.12 13.72 3.20
C TRP A 52 -5.66 13.28 4.56
N ALA A 53 -6.11 12.03 4.69
CA ALA A 53 -6.65 11.54 5.96
C ALA A 53 -5.58 11.50 7.06
N LEU A 54 -4.32 11.19 6.72
CA LEU A 54 -3.20 11.22 7.67
C LEU A 54 -2.85 12.66 8.11
N LEU A 55 -2.98 13.65 7.22
CA LEU A 55 -2.80 15.06 7.59
C LEU A 55 -3.88 15.51 8.59
N ASN A 56 -5.13 15.17 8.32
CA ASN A 56 -6.24 15.50 9.22
C ASN A 56 -6.11 14.78 10.56
N PHE A 57 -5.71 13.50 10.54
CA PHE A 57 -5.39 12.73 11.73
C PHE A 57 -4.34 13.42 12.61
N ASP A 58 -3.20 13.79 12.02
CA ASP A 58 -2.11 14.47 12.74
C ASP A 58 -2.60 15.81 13.33
N SER A 59 -3.36 16.58 12.54
CA SER A 59 -3.92 17.86 12.98
C SER A 59 -4.87 17.71 14.18
N ALA A 60 -5.77 16.72 14.14
CA ALA A 60 -6.72 16.43 15.22
C ALA A 60 -5.98 16.13 16.54
N TRP A 61 -4.95 15.29 16.49
CA TRP A 61 -4.16 14.91 17.66
C TRP A 61 -3.23 16.01 18.19
N ARG A 62 -2.83 16.97 17.35
CA ARG A 62 -2.01 18.11 17.79
C ARG A 62 -2.84 19.23 18.40
N VAL A 63 -4.02 19.50 17.84
CA VAL A 63 -4.87 20.64 18.24
C VAL A 63 -5.76 20.30 19.43
N ASN A 64 -6.37 19.11 19.43
CA ASN A 64 -7.30 18.70 20.49
C ASN A 64 -7.14 17.21 20.83
N PRO A 65 -6.06 16.80 21.52
CA PRO A 65 -5.82 15.40 21.87
C PRO A 65 -6.99 14.74 22.61
N SER A 66 -7.66 15.48 23.50
CA SER A 66 -8.83 14.99 24.26
C SER A 66 -10.08 14.75 23.41
N GLY A 67 -10.24 15.47 22.30
CA GLY A 67 -11.38 15.32 21.38
C GLY A 67 -11.05 14.49 20.13
N ALA A 68 -9.78 14.22 19.86
CA ALA A 68 -9.31 13.57 18.63
C ALA A 68 -9.95 12.19 18.41
N ALA A 69 -10.22 11.43 19.47
CA ALA A 69 -10.83 10.10 19.36
C ALA A 69 -12.23 10.11 18.69
N THR A 70 -12.92 11.25 18.69
CA THR A 70 -14.24 11.41 18.06
C THR A 70 -14.18 11.99 16.65
N ASP A 71 -12.99 12.37 16.17
CA ASP A 71 -12.81 12.90 14.83
C ASP A 71 -13.01 11.81 13.77
N THR A 72 -13.67 12.17 12.66
CA THR A 72 -14.05 11.21 11.61
C THR A 72 -12.84 10.65 10.87
N ASP A 73 -11.80 11.46 10.65
CA ASP A 73 -10.53 10.99 10.08
C ASP A 73 -9.80 10.08 11.07
N VAL A 74 -9.81 10.41 12.36
CA VAL A 74 -9.21 9.56 13.40
C VAL A 74 -9.85 8.17 13.46
N ILE A 75 -11.17 8.09 13.43
CA ILE A 75 -11.91 6.81 13.44
C ILE A 75 -11.57 5.95 12.22
N VAL A 76 -11.32 6.57 11.06
CA VAL A 76 -10.98 5.84 9.82
C VAL A 76 -9.52 5.40 9.81
N VAL A 77 -8.62 6.27 10.25
CA VAL A 77 -7.17 6.10 10.09
C VAL A 77 -6.54 5.31 11.23
N ALA A 78 -6.97 5.50 12.49
CA ALA A 78 -6.38 4.82 13.64
C ALA A 78 -6.37 3.28 13.48
N PRO A 79 -7.48 2.63 13.05
CA PRO A 79 -7.47 1.19 12.85
C PRO A 79 -6.52 0.75 11.73
N ALA A 80 -6.32 1.58 10.70
CA ALA A 80 -5.39 1.25 9.61
C ALA A 80 -3.93 1.37 10.07
N LEU A 81 -3.59 2.45 10.79
CA LEU A 81 -2.26 2.66 11.36
C LEU A 81 -1.87 1.54 12.33
N LEU A 82 -2.77 1.16 13.22
CA LEU A 82 -2.55 0.05 14.13
C LEU A 82 -2.33 -1.26 13.35
N LYS A 83 -3.22 -1.55 12.38
CA LYS A 83 -3.23 -2.82 11.63
C LYS A 83 -2.01 -3.04 10.75
N TYR A 84 -1.51 -1.98 10.11
CA TYR A 84 -0.54 -2.09 9.03
C TYR A 84 0.84 -1.55 9.41
N PHE A 85 0.91 -0.68 10.42
CA PHE A 85 2.15 -0.07 10.88
C PHE A 85 2.42 -0.24 12.37
N HIS A 86 1.51 -0.89 13.12
CA HIS A 86 1.62 -1.07 14.58
C HIS A 86 1.77 0.27 15.32
N ILE A 87 1.10 1.31 14.81
CA ILE A 87 1.09 2.63 15.43
C ILE A 87 -0.20 2.81 16.22
N GLU A 88 -0.04 2.99 17.53
CA GLU A 88 -1.08 3.39 18.46
C GLU A 88 -0.74 4.75 19.06
N ILE A 89 -1.76 5.60 19.24
CA ILE A 89 -1.59 6.92 19.86
C ILE A 89 -2.01 6.84 21.32
N ASP A 90 -1.03 6.97 22.21
CA ASP A 90 -1.28 7.14 23.64
C ASP A 90 -1.64 8.62 23.92
N ALA A 91 -2.91 8.88 24.21
CA ALA A 91 -3.40 10.23 24.49
C ALA A 91 -2.82 10.81 25.80
N ALA A 92 -2.52 9.96 26.78
CA ALA A 92 -2.07 10.34 28.11
C ALA A 92 -0.56 10.63 28.15
N ASN A 93 0.22 9.98 27.29
CA ASN A 93 1.68 10.16 27.23
C ASN A 93 2.09 11.09 26.09
N GLU A 94 2.36 12.36 26.41
CA GLU A 94 2.75 13.37 25.41
C GLU A 94 4.02 13.01 24.62
N SER A 95 5.02 12.44 25.29
CA SER A 95 6.29 12.07 24.63
C SER A 95 6.06 10.94 23.63
N ALA A 96 5.34 9.89 24.03
CA ALA A 96 4.98 8.78 23.15
C ALA A 96 4.10 9.25 21.99
N ARG A 97 3.10 10.09 22.26
CA ARG A 97 2.24 10.72 21.23
C ARG A 97 3.06 11.47 20.19
N ARG A 98 3.95 12.37 20.60
CA ARG A 98 4.80 13.15 19.68
C ARG A 98 5.67 12.25 18.80
N LYS A 99 6.22 11.16 19.36
CA LYS A 99 7.02 10.17 18.61
C LYS A 99 6.18 9.50 17.51
N GLN A 100 4.96 9.08 17.83
CA GLN A 100 4.08 8.40 16.87
C GLN A 100 3.54 9.36 15.81
N LEU A 101 3.19 10.59 16.17
CA LEU A 101 2.79 11.63 15.21
C LEU A 101 3.92 11.94 14.21
N SER A 102 5.17 11.99 14.67
CA SER A 102 6.34 12.10 13.78
C SER A 102 6.46 10.91 12.81
N ARG A 103 6.19 9.67 13.27
CA ARG A 103 6.13 8.50 12.38
C ARG A 103 5.01 8.62 11.35
N ILE A 104 3.82 9.09 11.76
CA ILE A 104 2.66 9.30 10.87
C ILE A 104 2.95 10.35 9.81
N ASP A 105 3.59 11.47 10.17
CA ASP A 105 4.04 12.46 9.21
C ASP A 105 4.95 11.82 8.14
N ARG A 106 5.89 10.98 8.55
CA ARG A 106 6.80 10.30 7.62
C ARG A 106 6.08 9.29 6.71
N ILE A 107 5.06 8.58 7.22
CA ILE A 107 4.17 7.74 6.39
C ILE A 107 3.43 8.59 5.36
N ARG A 108 2.90 9.75 5.76
CA ARG A 108 2.23 10.69 4.86
C ARG A 108 3.17 11.15 3.75
N TRP A 109 4.43 11.46 4.07
CA TRP A 109 5.44 11.82 3.08
C TRP A 109 5.71 10.67 2.09
N VAL A 110 5.74 9.42 2.54
CA VAL A 110 5.84 8.27 1.63
C VAL A 110 4.67 8.23 0.64
N TYR A 111 3.44 8.47 1.09
CA TYR A 111 2.30 8.58 0.17
C TYR A 111 2.42 9.75 -0.81
N GLN A 112 2.94 10.90 -0.39
CA GLN A 112 3.19 12.02 -1.29
C GLN A 112 4.23 11.67 -2.36
N THR A 113 5.28 10.92 -1.99
CA THR A 113 6.27 10.40 -2.94
C THR A 113 5.65 9.45 -3.94
N ILE A 114 4.81 8.51 -3.49
CA ILE A 114 4.08 7.58 -4.37
C ILE A 114 3.16 8.35 -5.32
N ASN A 115 2.41 9.33 -4.79
CA ASN A 115 1.49 10.15 -5.59
C ASN A 115 2.23 10.93 -6.68
N THR A 116 3.38 11.51 -6.31
CA THR A 116 4.26 12.22 -7.25
C THR A 116 4.74 11.27 -8.34
N GLY A 117 5.23 10.08 -7.98
CA GLY A 117 5.69 9.08 -8.95
C GLY A 117 4.60 8.64 -9.92
N LEU A 118 3.39 8.36 -9.41
CA LEU A 118 2.22 7.99 -10.23
C LEU A 118 1.73 9.12 -11.15
N SER A 119 2.08 10.38 -10.86
CA SER A 119 1.71 11.53 -11.68
C SER A 119 2.79 11.96 -12.67
N LEU A 120 3.97 11.32 -12.66
CA LEU A 120 5.00 11.54 -13.68
C LEU A 120 4.62 10.86 -15.00
N ARG A 121 4.84 11.55 -16.12
CA ARG A 121 4.60 11.03 -17.48
C ARG A 121 5.57 9.90 -17.90
N SER A 122 6.49 9.52 -17.03
CA SER A 122 7.55 8.52 -17.28
C SER A 122 7.36 7.23 -16.47
N CYS A 123 6.12 6.97 -16.04
CA CYS A 123 5.73 5.70 -15.41
C CYS A 123 4.70 5.02 -16.33
N ASP A 124 5.16 4.21 -17.29
CA ASP A 124 4.25 3.44 -18.12
C ASP A 124 3.70 2.25 -17.31
N ILE A 125 2.48 1.83 -17.65
CA ILE A 125 1.87 0.59 -17.17
C ILE A 125 2.00 -0.44 -18.29
N ILE A 126 2.87 -1.41 -18.11
CA ILE A 126 3.14 -2.44 -19.12
C ILE A 126 2.23 -3.64 -18.84
N ILE A 127 1.49 -4.08 -19.85
CA ILE A 127 0.67 -5.28 -19.81
C ILE A 127 1.48 -6.46 -20.38
N GLU A 128 1.60 -7.53 -19.59
CA GLU A 128 2.45 -8.67 -19.90
C GLU A 128 1.76 -10.03 -19.75
N HIS A 129 2.25 -11.02 -20.49
CA HIS A 129 2.05 -12.42 -20.16
C HIS A 129 3.11 -12.83 -19.13
N MET A 130 2.70 -13.03 -17.88
CA MET A 130 3.57 -13.53 -16.82
C MET A 130 3.12 -14.91 -16.35
N SER A 131 3.96 -15.59 -15.54
CA SER A 131 3.56 -16.84 -14.90
C SER A 131 2.26 -16.67 -14.11
N ALA A 132 1.46 -17.74 -13.98
CA ALA A 132 0.16 -17.69 -13.29
C ALA A 132 0.26 -17.23 -11.82
N THR A 133 1.44 -17.37 -11.20
CA THR A 133 1.71 -16.93 -9.83
C THR A 133 2.10 -15.45 -9.72
N THR A 134 2.51 -14.82 -10.81
CA THR A 134 2.97 -13.43 -10.83
C THR A 134 1.81 -12.51 -11.18
N LYS A 135 1.48 -11.59 -10.29
CA LYS A 135 0.37 -10.63 -10.47
C LYS A 135 0.84 -9.34 -11.14
N ALA A 136 1.97 -8.84 -10.67
CA ALA A 136 2.61 -7.62 -11.10
C ALA A 136 4.09 -7.67 -10.69
N ARG A 137 4.89 -6.75 -11.22
CA ARG A 137 6.22 -6.43 -10.74
C ARG A 137 6.62 -5.03 -11.21
N VAL A 138 7.65 -4.48 -10.59
CA VAL A 138 8.35 -3.31 -11.12
C VAL A 138 9.29 -3.72 -12.25
N ALA A 139 9.28 -3.00 -13.37
CA ALA A 139 10.21 -3.23 -14.48
C ALA A 139 11.66 -3.06 -14.02
N LEU A 140 12.50 -4.05 -14.33
CA LEU A 140 13.91 -4.11 -13.96
C LEU A 140 14.74 -3.11 -14.79
N GLU A 141 14.60 -1.82 -14.55
CA GLU A 141 15.70 -0.90 -14.87
C GLU A 141 16.74 -0.97 -13.74
N GLN A 142 17.68 -1.89 -13.94
CA GLN A 142 18.88 -2.02 -13.12
C GLN A 142 19.76 -0.76 -13.24
N VAL A 143 19.81 0.02 -12.18
CA VAL A 143 21.06 0.27 -11.46
C VAL A 143 20.67 0.22 -9.98
N LYS A 144 21.28 -0.65 -9.18
CA LYS A 144 21.26 -0.48 -7.71
C LYS A 144 21.91 0.87 -7.45
N ARG A 145 21.11 1.92 -7.35
CA ARG A 145 21.61 3.24 -6.97
C ARG A 145 21.93 3.12 -5.49
N ASP A 146 23.21 3.15 -5.16
CA ASP A 146 23.77 2.92 -3.82
C ASP A 146 23.40 4.03 -2.81
N GLY A 147 22.16 4.53 -2.79
CA GLY A 147 21.68 5.57 -1.89
C GLY A 147 20.60 5.08 -0.92
N ALA A 148 20.45 5.79 0.20
CA ALA A 148 19.39 5.52 1.17
C ALA A 148 18.01 5.55 0.49
N SER A 149 17.17 4.56 0.78
CA SER A 149 15.78 4.56 0.31
C SER A 149 15.06 5.81 0.82
N PRO A 150 14.17 6.45 0.03
CA PRO A 150 13.42 7.62 0.51
C PRO A 150 12.63 7.31 1.78
N ILE A 151 12.17 6.06 1.94
CA ILE A 151 11.60 5.59 3.20
C ILE A 151 12.61 5.62 4.35
N ARG A 152 13.82 5.05 4.19
CA ARG A 152 14.89 5.11 5.21
C ARG A 152 15.25 6.54 5.58
N ARG A 153 15.35 7.43 4.59
CA ARG A 153 15.63 8.85 4.79
C ARG A 153 14.53 9.53 5.61
N ASN A 154 13.27 9.31 5.25
CA ASN A 154 12.13 9.89 5.97
C ASN A 154 12.12 9.42 7.43
N PHE A 155 12.44 8.15 7.67
CA PHE A 155 12.47 7.60 9.02
C PHE A 155 13.79 7.79 9.78
N GLY A 156 14.81 8.40 9.15
CA GLY A 156 16.11 8.62 9.77
C GLY A 156 16.81 7.32 10.16
N PHE A 157 16.48 6.21 9.47
CA PHE A 157 17.18 4.95 9.66
C PHE A 157 18.64 5.15 9.28
N THR A 158 19.55 4.85 10.20
CA THR A 158 20.99 4.78 9.91
C THR A 158 21.17 3.77 8.79
N ASP A 159 21.60 4.24 7.61
CA ASP A 159 22.09 3.33 6.59
C ASP A 159 23.51 2.90 6.96
N GLU A 160 23.91 1.73 6.50
CA GLU A 160 25.23 1.16 6.71
C GLU A 160 26.32 1.92 5.92
N PHE A 161 26.01 3.09 5.35
CA PHE A 161 26.84 3.77 4.33
C PHE A 161 26.87 5.31 4.37
N GLY A 162 26.24 5.96 5.36
CA GLY A 162 26.22 7.41 5.48
C GLY A 162 25.25 8.07 4.49
N HIS A 163 24.43 9.00 5.01
CA HIS A 163 23.38 9.73 4.31
C HIS A 163 23.71 10.10 2.85
N LYS A 164 23.24 9.30 1.90
CA LYS A 164 23.32 9.65 0.47
C LYS A 164 22.04 10.32 -0.01
N GLN A 165 22.18 11.22 -0.99
CA GLN A 165 21.04 11.88 -1.63
C GLN A 165 20.12 10.88 -2.31
N TRP A 166 18.82 11.06 -2.08
CA TRP A 166 17.76 10.34 -2.76
C TRP A 166 17.76 10.67 -4.25
N GLN A 167 17.69 9.64 -5.09
CA GLN A 167 17.33 9.76 -6.50
C GLN A 167 16.07 8.95 -6.74
N GLN A 168 14.99 9.60 -7.17
CA GLN A 168 13.75 8.94 -7.54
C GLN A 168 14.05 7.87 -8.61
N ALA A 169 13.66 6.62 -8.35
CA ALA A 169 13.73 5.59 -9.38
C ALA A 169 12.55 5.81 -10.32
N ILE A 170 12.86 6.14 -11.57
CA ILE A 170 11.89 6.25 -12.67
C ILE A 170 11.79 4.88 -13.34
N GLY A 171 10.63 4.53 -13.87
CA GLY A 171 10.41 3.31 -14.65
C GLY A 171 9.07 2.65 -14.35
N ASP A 172 8.82 1.57 -15.09
CA ASP A 172 7.46 1.12 -15.36
C ASP A 172 6.94 0.11 -14.34
N ILE A 173 5.61 0.01 -14.27
CA ILE A 173 4.90 -1.03 -13.50
C ILE A 173 4.35 -2.03 -14.49
N GLU A 174 4.73 -3.29 -14.34
CA GLU A 174 4.30 -4.38 -15.19
C GLU A 174 3.15 -5.14 -14.51
N LEU A 175 2.04 -5.33 -15.23
CA LEU A 175 0.85 -6.04 -14.76
C LEU A 175 0.61 -7.28 -15.62
N ASN A 176 0.33 -8.42 -14.98
CA ASN A 176 -0.06 -9.64 -15.69
C ASN A 176 -1.45 -9.46 -16.31
N LEU A 177 -1.57 -9.68 -17.61
CA LEU A 177 -2.82 -9.59 -18.37
C LEU A 177 -3.94 -10.45 -17.78
N ASN A 178 -3.63 -11.69 -17.39
CA ASN A 178 -4.62 -12.61 -16.83
C ASN A 178 -5.14 -12.11 -15.48
N TYR A 179 -4.25 -11.53 -14.67
CA TYR A 179 -4.61 -10.91 -13.40
C TYR A 179 -5.50 -9.68 -13.61
N VAL A 180 -5.14 -8.80 -14.54
CA VAL A 180 -5.94 -7.61 -14.89
C VAL A 180 -7.32 -8.00 -15.41
N LYS A 181 -7.43 -9.05 -16.24
CA LYS A 181 -8.72 -9.54 -16.75
C LYS A 181 -9.58 -10.15 -15.64
N GLY A 182 -9.01 -11.02 -14.81
CA GLY A 182 -9.75 -11.81 -13.83
C GLY A 182 -10.17 -11.09 -12.55
N GLU A 183 -9.46 -10.02 -12.15
CA GLU A 183 -9.66 -9.42 -10.82
C GLU A 183 -10.48 -8.13 -10.85
N PRO A 184 -11.17 -7.78 -9.73
CA PRO A 184 -11.87 -6.51 -9.61
C PRO A 184 -10.92 -5.31 -9.72
N PRO A 185 -11.39 -4.17 -10.29
CA PRO A 185 -10.57 -2.98 -10.49
C PRO A 185 -9.86 -2.49 -9.22
N ASP A 186 -10.53 -2.50 -8.07
CA ASP A 186 -9.96 -2.01 -6.80
C ASP A 186 -8.85 -2.92 -6.26
N THR A 187 -8.90 -4.21 -6.58
CA THR A 187 -7.86 -5.18 -6.22
C THR A 187 -6.61 -4.95 -7.06
N VAL A 188 -6.78 -4.71 -8.37
CA VAL A 188 -5.67 -4.38 -9.27
C VAL A 188 -5.08 -3.01 -8.94
N ALA A 189 -5.93 -2.01 -8.66
CA ALA A 189 -5.49 -0.67 -8.23
C ALA A 189 -4.62 -0.72 -6.97
N ARG A 190 -5.01 -1.52 -5.96
CA ARG A 190 -4.18 -1.75 -4.77
C ARG A 190 -2.83 -2.39 -5.11
N THR A 191 -2.79 -3.29 -6.10
CA THR A 191 -1.53 -3.86 -6.59
C THR A 191 -0.68 -2.79 -7.28
N VAL A 192 -1.26 -1.89 -8.07
CA VAL A 192 -0.52 -0.73 -8.62
C VAL A 192 0.07 0.12 -7.49
N VAL A 193 -0.67 0.40 -6.41
CA VAL A 193 -0.13 1.15 -5.25
C VAL A 193 1.01 0.39 -4.56
N HIS A 194 0.92 -0.94 -4.48
CA HIS A 194 1.97 -1.78 -3.92
C HIS A 194 3.26 -1.70 -4.77
N GLU A 195 3.17 -1.92 -6.08
CA GLU A 195 4.33 -1.78 -6.98
C GLU A 195 4.89 -0.35 -7.01
N ALA A 196 4.02 0.65 -6.99
CA ALA A 196 4.41 2.06 -6.93
C ALA A 196 5.15 2.39 -5.63
N SER A 197 4.79 1.73 -4.51
CA SER A 197 5.54 1.87 -3.26
C SER A 197 6.95 1.29 -3.38
N HIS A 198 7.12 0.12 -4.02
CA HIS A 198 8.45 -0.41 -4.30
C HIS A 198 9.25 0.54 -5.18
N LYS A 199 8.62 1.03 -6.26
CA LYS A 199 9.31 1.87 -7.23
C LYS A 199 9.74 3.21 -6.66
N PHE A 200 8.80 3.96 -6.10
CA PHE A 200 9.01 5.37 -5.77
C PHE A 200 9.45 5.58 -4.32
N ALA A 201 9.06 4.68 -3.42
CA ALA A 201 9.43 4.75 -2.01
C ALA A 201 10.52 3.74 -1.60
N ASN A 202 10.87 2.80 -2.48
CA ASN A 202 11.83 1.71 -2.22
C ASN A 202 11.48 0.94 -0.93
N THR A 203 10.18 0.64 -0.79
CA THR A 203 9.65 -0.32 0.18
C THR A 203 10.06 -1.74 -0.22
N LYS A 204 9.93 -2.68 0.71
CA LYS A 204 10.29 -4.08 0.55
C LYS A 204 9.08 -4.99 0.83
N ASP A 205 9.13 -6.20 0.32
CA ASP A 205 8.21 -7.29 0.70
C ASP A 205 8.74 -8.00 1.95
N VAL A 206 8.66 -7.30 3.08
CA VAL A 206 9.20 -7.80 4.34
C VAL A 206 8.22 -8.78 5.02
N LEU A 207 6.92 -8.61 4.80
CA LEU A 207 5.88 -9.28 5.58
C LEU A 207 5.03 -10.24 4.75
N TYR A 208 4.96 -11.50 5.19
CA TYR A 208 4.08 -12.51 4.59
C TYR A 208 2.69 -12.52 5.22
N LYS A 209 1.68 -12.81 4.40
CA LYS A 209 0.28 -12.45 4.69
C LYS A 209 -0.62 -13.61 5.10
N ASP A 210 -0.11 -14.82 5.22
CA ASP A 210 -0.97 -15.97 5.41
C ASP A 210 -1.61 -15.97 6.80
N GLY A 211 -2.93 -16.14 6.87
CA GLY A 211 -3.70 -16.10 8.12
C GLY A 211 -3.79 -14.75 8.86
N SER A 212 -3.39 -13.62 8.27
CA SER A 212 -3.31 -12.36 9.04
C SER A 212 -4.66 -11.62 9.29
N PHE A 213 -4.75 -10.89 10.41
CA PHE A 213 -5.82 -9.92 10.74
C PHE A 213 -6.00 -8.87 9.64
N ALA A 214 -5.00 -8.71 8.76
CA ALA A 214 -5.05 -7.91 7.54
C ALA A 214 -6.34 -8.14 6.72
N LYS A 215 -6.87 -9.37 6.73
CA LYS A 215 -8.08 -9.78 5.96
C LYS A 215 -9.41 -9.54 6.70
N LEU A 216 -9.39 -9.05 7.94
CA LEU A 216 -10.63 -8.83 8.70
C LEU A 216 -11.44 -7.61 8.22
N PRO A 217 -12.77 -7.75 8.11
CA PRO A 217 -13.75 -6.65 8.18
C PRO A 217 -13.51 -5.69 9.36
N ALA A 218 -14.08 -4.49 9.31
CA ALA A 218 -13.74 -3.43 10.26
C ALA A 218 -14.27 -3.70 11.68
N ASP A 219 -15.53 -4.11 11.76
CA ASP A 219 -16.23 -4.61 12.95
C ASP A 219 -15.43 -5.72 13.66
N GLN A 220 -14.93 -6.69 12.90
CA GLN A 220 -14.15 -7.82 13.44
C GLN A 220 -12.74 -7.42 13.87
N PHE A 221 -12.20 -6.34 13.29
CA PHE A 221 -10.90 -5.80 13.68
C PHE A 221 -11.01 -5.04 15.01
N ASP A 222 -12.07 -4.27 15.20
CA ASP A 222 -12.33 -3.56 16.46
C ASP A 222 -12.55 -4.56 17.60
N GLU A 223 -13.33 -5.62 17.37
CA GLU A 223 -13.49 -6.73 18.33
C GLU A 223 -12.14 -7.38 18.69
N ALA A 224 -11.29 -7.68 17.69
CA ALA A 224 -9.97 -8.24 17.96
C ALA A 224 -9.07 -7.27 18.74
N ARG A 225 -9.14 -5.96 18.46
CA ARG A 225 -8.37 -4.95 19.18
C ARG A 225 -8.83 -4.85 20.63
N ASP A 226 -10.13 -4.80 20.86
CA ASP A 226 -10.72 -4.63 22.19
C ASP A 226 -10.45 -5.86 23.09
N LEU A 227 -10.25 -7.04 22.48
CA LEU A 227 -9.78 -8.25 23.15
C LEU A 227 -8.27 -8.27 23.45
N GLY A 228 -7.53 -7.19 23.15
CA GLY A 228 -6.08 -7.08 23.35
C GLY A 228 -5.26 -7.97 22.40
N ILE A 229 -5.86 -8.38 21.27
CA ILE A 229 -5.24 -9.33 20.33
C ILE A 229 -4.29 -8.62 19.35
N ILE A 230 -4.50 -7.33 19.13
CA ILE A 230 -3.72 -6.49 18.22
C ILE A 230 -2.86 -5.55 19.07
N GLY A 231 -1.52 -5.69 19.03
CA GLY A 231 -0.59 -4.76 19.69
C GLY A 231 0.54 -5.39 20.52
N ALA A 232 0.49 -6.68 20.83
CA ALA A 232 1.62 -7.35 21.49
C ALA A 232 2.51 -8.06 20.44
N ASN A 233 3.80 -7.75 20.45
CA ASN A 233 4.79 -8.25 19.50
C ASN A 233 4.98 -9.78 19.54
N ASP A 234 4.37 -10.49 20.50
CA ASP A 234 4.48 -11.94 20.71
C ASP A 234 3.11 -12.64 20.92
N GLN A 235 2.18 -12.59 19.96
CA GLN A 235 0.89 -13.29 20.11
C GLN A 235 0.74 -14.61 19.33
N ARG A 236 0.18 -15.61 20.05
CA ARG A 236 -0.20 -16.95 19.57
C ARG A 236 -1.36 -16.90 18.58
N GLU A 237 -1.55 -17.97 17.82
CA GLU A 237 -2.68 -18.16 16.91
C GLU A 237 -4.03 -18.04 17.64
N ILE A 238 -4.97 -17.27 17.11
CA ILE A 238 -6.30 -17.11 17.72
C ILE A 238 -7.39 -17.43 16.71
N THR A 239 -8.40 -18.18 17.13
CA THR A 239 -9.60 -18.45 16.35
C THR A 239 -10.72 -17.54 16.85
N LEU A 240 -11.26 -16.68 15.97
CA LEU A 240 -12.45 -15.91 16.30
C LEU A 240 -13.67 -16.84 16.44
N PRO A 241 -14.63 -16.53 17.32
CA PRO A 241 -15.89 -17.27 17.41
C PRO A 241 -16.55 -17.42 16.04
N GLY A 242 -16.94 -18.65 15.68
CA GLY A 242 -17.59 -18.95 14.40
C GLY A 242 -16.65 -19.10 13.19
N ARG A 243 -15.32 -19.17 13.39
CA ARG A 243 -14.36 -19.45 12.31
C ARG A 243 -13.57 -20.74 12.53
N THR A 244 -13.20 -21.37 11.41
CA THR A 244 -12.32 -22.54 11.37
C THR A 244 -10.85 -22.17 11.12
N LYS A 245 -10.59 -21.01 10.50
CA LYS A 245 -9.23 -20.54 10.22
C LYS A 245 -8.71 -19.70 11.38
N LYS A 246 -7.59 -20.13 11.94
CA LYS A 246 -6.80 -19.36 12.90
C LYS A 246 -6.30 -18.07 12.25
N LEU A 247 -6.35 -16.99 13.01
CA LEU A 247 -5.86 -15.68 12.65
C LEU A 247 -4.58 -15.38 13.43
N ARG A 248 -3.71 -14.61 12.79
CA ARG A 248 -2.47 -14.08 13.36
C ARG A 248 -2.44 -12.56 13.12
N PRO A 249 -1.63 -11.76 13.84
CA PRO A 249 -1.22 -10.44 13.37
C PRO A 249 -0.75 -10.46 11.91
N MET A 250 -0.44 -9.31 11.30
CA MET A 250 0.39 -9.37 10.09
C MET A 250 1.79 -9.89 10.49
N SER A 251 1.90 -11.20 10.69
CA SER A 251 3.13 -11.85 11.14
C SER A 251 3.89 -12.29 9.90
N GLY A 252 4.97 -11.60 9.59
CA GLY A 252 5.94 -12.02 8.60
C GLY A 252 7.17 -12.60 9.26
N TRP A 253 7.95 -13.31 8.47
CA TRP A 253 9.37 -13.52 8.72
C TRP A 253 10.03 -12.75 7.57
N GLU A 254 11.08 -11.98 7.82
CA GLU A 254 11.85 -11.45 6.67
C GLU A 254 12.31 -12.68 5.88
N LYS A 255 12.08 -12.69 4.56
CA LYS A 255 12.36 -13.85 3.71
C LYS A 255 13.79 -14.34 4.00
N ASN A 256 13.93 -15.56 4.50
CA ASN A 256 15.17 -16.20 4.94
C ASN A 256 15.72 -15.77 6.33
N THR A 257 14.89 -15.29 7.25
CA THR A 257 15.27 -14.97 8.64
C THR A 257 14.33 -15.61 9.65
N ASN A 258 14.81 -15.88 10.87
CA ASN A 258 14.04 -16.43 11.99
C ASN A 258 13.62 -15.35 13.02
N ASP A 259 13.86 -14.08 12.72
CA ASP A 259 13.78 -13.01 13.71
C ASP A 259 12.42 -12.29 13.73
N VAL A 260 12.05 -11.81 14.92
CA VAL A 260 10.88 -10.94 15.14
C VAL A 260 11.08 -9.62 14.39
N ILE A 261 10.05 -9.20 13.65
CA ILE A 261 10.06 -7.97 12.87
C ILE A 261 10.16 -6.76 13.80
N THR A 262 11.23 -5.98 13.69
CA THR A 262 11.38 -4.70 14.39
C THR A 262 10.34 -3.67 13.91
N ASP A 263 9.93 -2.71 14.75
CA ASP A 263 9.11 -1.53 14.38
C ASP A 263 9.49 -0.91 13.03
N ASP A 264 10.78 -0.80 12.74
CA ASP A 264 11.29 -0.15 11.53
C ASP A 264 10.99 -0.94 10.25
N ARG A 265 10.86 -2.26 10.35
CA ARG A 265 10.55 -3.14 9.22
C ARG A 265 9.08 -3.09 8.82
N TRP A 266 8.19 -2.77 9.75
CA TRP A 266 6.80 -2.44 9.45
C TRP A 266 6.66 -1.22 8.56
N LEU A 267 7.52 -0.23 8.80
CA LEU A 267 7.56 1.00 8.05
C LEU A 267 8.15 0.80 6.65
N GLU A 268 9.01 -0.20 6.44
CA GLU A 268 9.57 -0.56 5.11
C GLU A 268 8.62 -1.41 4.25
N ASN A 269 7.51 -1.95 4.78
CA ASN A 269 6.70 -2.94 4.09
C ASN A 269 5.73 -2.35 3.04
N ALA A 270 5.87 -2.75 1.77
CA ALA A 270 5.08 -2.26 0.64
C ALA A 270 3.57 -2.52 0.80
N ASP A 271 3.24 -3.71 1.30
CA ASP A 271 1.86 -4.10 1.55
C ASP A 271 1.17 -3.20 2.59
N SER A 272 1.88 -2.72 3.59
CA SER A 272 1.32 -1.84 4.62
C SER A 272 0.78 -0.55 4.01
N TYR A 273 1.51 0.04 3.06
CA TYR A 273 1.07 1.23 2.33
C TYR A 273 -0.14 0.94 1.43
N ALA A 274 -0.07 -0.15 0.65
CA ALA A 274 -1.12 -0.49 -0.30
C ALA A 274 -2.46 -0.81 0.39
N TRP A 275 -2.42 -1.53 1.51
CA TRP A 275 -3.62 -1.89 2.25
C TRP A 275 -4.19 -0.76 3.10
N THR A 276 -3.34 0.05 3.73
CA THR A 276 -3.77 1.26 4.42
C THR A 276 -4.48 2.20 3.46
N ALA A 277 -3.91 2.45 2.27
CA ALA A 277 -4.50 3.32 1.27
C ALA A 277 -5.87 2.82 0.78
N ARG A 278 -5.96 1.53 0.43
CA ARG A 278 -7.23 0.92 0.03
C ARG A 278 -8.27 1.00 1.15
N ARG A 279 -7.90 0.74 2.41
CA ARG A 279 -8.83 0.74 3.54
C ARG A 279 -9.39 2.14 3.80
N ILE A 280 -8.51 3.15 3.88
CA ILE A 280 -8.90 4.55 4.10
C ILE A 280 -9.82 5.00 2.96
N TRP A 281 -9.42 4.78 1.70
CA TRP A 281 -10.22 5.15 0.53
C TRP A 281 -11.60 4.51 0.57
N LYS A 282 -11.71 3.19 0.79
CA LYS A 282 -13.01 2.51 0.86
C LYS A 282 -13.93 3.09 1.93
N LYS A 283 -13.38 3.43 3.10
CA LYS A 283 -14.15 4.01 4.20
C LYS A 283 -14.60 5.43 3.88
N LYS A 284 -13.74 6.24 3.26
CA LYS A 284 -14.03 7.63 2.89
C LYS A 284 -15.01 7.77 1.73
N THR A 285 -14.95 6.88 0.74
CA THR A 285 -15.83 6.93 -0.44
C THR A 285 -17.10 6.10 -0.26
N GLY A 286 -17.19 5.29 0.79
CA GLY A 286 -18.28 4.33 0.97
C GLY A 286 -18.28 3.21 -0.06
N PHE A 287 -17.17 3.01 -0.80
CA PHE A 287 -17.08 2.04 -1.90
C PHE A 287 -17.45 0.62 -1.44
N ARG A 288 -18.55 0.09 -1.99
CA ARG A 288 -18.98 -1.30 -1.81
C ARG A 288 -18.61 -2.11 -3.04
N LYS A 289 -18.25 -3.39 -2.83
CA LYS A 289 -17.81 -4.30 -3.90
C LYS A 289 -18.88 -4.47 -5.00
N ASP A 290 -20.14 -4.27 -4.66
CA ASP A 290 -21.29 -4.46 -5.54
C ASP A 290 -21.57 -3.24 -6.45
N GLN A 291 -20.87 -2.11 -6.25
CA GLN A 291 -20.92 -0.91 -7.11
C GLN A 291 -19.82 -0.95 -8.19
N ALA A 292 -19.17 -2.11 -8.38
CA ALA A 292 -17.98 -2.26 -9.22
C ALA A 292 -18.22 -2.94 -10.57
N ALA A 293 -19.45 -3.36 -10.88
CA ALA A 293 -19.82 -3.86 -12.19
C ALA A 293 -19.82 -2.73 -13.23
#